data_AF-A0A950RU63-F1
#
_entry.id   AF-A0A950RU63-F1
#
_cell.length_a   1.000
_cell.length_b   1.000
_cell.length_c   1.000
_cell.angle_alpha   90.00
_cell.angle_beta   90.00
_cell.angle_gamma   90.00
#
_symmetry.space_group_name_H-M   'P 1'
#
loop_
_entity.id
_entity.type
_entity.pdbx_description
1 polymer ?
#
loop_
_entity_poly.entity_id
_entity_poly.type
_entity_poly.pdbx_seq_one_letter_code
_entity_poly.pdbx_strand_id
1 'polypeptide(L)'
;MRLYASVGAALISAREAAVDPYQAIEAILPWTTFVDSVAEAEQLAHPLRFDPLALLATAFPRVRRYAPTLLDSFEFQKTASCQSLIDGLSLLRELNASERLKRIPRDAPIEFISPRWEPHVLTKTGAIDQPFYELCALSTLRDRLRPGDVWVAGSRQYRAFDEYLLPQPDWQAIRKAGPVGGNRDEVHHASRRATRHGRSRDEKGRQPAREQSIARDPPAEWPLADPPLRTAVPPEAEELGRRAYEMLRWARITDLLVEVDEMTRMSRHFTHLQTGEPCSSPAARCAPPTWPWRCTVRWPAWAVPTGFQGLTAARPGTA
;
A
#
# COMPACT_ATOMS: atom_id res chain seq x y z
N MET A 1 19.81 3.23 26.78
CA MET A 1 20.55 3.75 25.60
C MET A 1 21.65 4.74 25.94
N ARG A 2 21.40 5.86 26.63
CA ARG A 2 22.46 6.84 26.97
C ARG A 2 23.63 6.26 27.78
N LEU A 3 23.33 5.37 28.73
CA LEU A 3 24.32 4.73 29.61
C LEU A 3 25.29 3.79 28.86
N TYR A 4 24.79 3.00 27.90
CA TYR A 4 25.65 2.17 27.04
C TYR A 4 26.49 2.99 26.06
N ALA A 5 25.99 4.14 25.60
CA ALA A 5 26.77 5.04 24.76
C ALA A 5 27.92 5.71 25.54
N SER A 6 27.70 6.11 26.80
CA SER A 6 28.77 6.66 27.65
C SER A 6 29.82 5.62 28.03
N VAL A 7 29.40 4.39 28.35
CA VAL A 7 30.32 3.27 28.62
C VAL A 7 31.13 2.93 27.37
N GLY A 8 30.48 2.87 26.19
CA GLY A 8 31.17 2.65 24.92
C GLY A 8 32.20 3.74 24.58
N ALA A 9 31.86 5.01 24.82
CA ALA A 9 32.79 6.13 24.62
C ALA A 9 34.00 6.06 25.56
N ALA A 10 33.79 5.75 26.85
CA ALA A 10 34.90 5.59 27.80
C ALA A 10 35.82 4.42 27.47
N LEU A 11 35.28 3.30 26.98
CA LEU A 11 36.08 2.16 26.51
C LEU A 11 36.94 2.51 25.29
N ILE A 12 36.39 3.30 24.35
CA ILE A 12 37.14 3.79 23.19
C ILE A 12 38.29 4.70 23.64
N SER A 13 38.00 5.68 24.51
CA SER A 13 39.02 6.60 25.04
C SER A 13 40.08 5.90 25.90
N ALA A 14 39.70 4.89 26.69
CA ALA A 14 40.65 4.09 27.48
C ALA A 14 41.59 3.27 26.60
N ARG A 15 41.07 2.71 25.48
CA ARG A 15 41.88 1.98 24.50
C ARG A 15 42.87 2.88 23.78
N GLU A 16 42.46 4.09 23.43
CA GLU A 16 43.33 5.09 22.79
C GLU A 16 44.42 5.62 23.73
N ALA A 17 44.09 5.79 25.02
CA ALA A 17 45.00 6.26 26.05
C ALA A 17 45.85 5.15 26.70
N ALA A 18 45.69 3.88 26.28
CA ALA A 18 46.32 2.71 26.90
C ALA A 18 46.12 2.59 28.42
N VAL A 19 44.93 2.98 28.90
CA VAL A 19 44.50 2.90 30.30
C VAL A 19 43.68 1.63 30.53
N ASP A 20 43.66 1.14 31.77
CA ASP A 20 42.86 -0.01 32.16
C ASP A 20 41.36 0.21 31.87
N PRO A 21 40.73 -0.64 31.02
CA PRO A 21 39.32 -0.51 30.68
C PRO A 21 38.37 -0.68 31.88
N TYR A 22 38.74 -1.41 32.93
CA TYR A 22 37.88 -1.61 34.09
C TYR A 22 37.77 -0.34 34.94
N GLN A 23 38.88 0.40 35.11
CA GLN A 23 38.86 1.70 35.78
C GLN A 23 38.03 2.75 35.02
N ALA A 24 38.05 2.70 33.68
CA ALA A 24 37.26 3.61 32.86
C ALA A 24 35.74 3.37 32.97
N ILE A 25 35.32 2.11 33.17
CA ILE A 25 33.92 1.77 33.43
C ILE A 25 33.52 2.18 34.85
N GLU A 26 34.35 1.90 35.86
CA GLU A 26 34.10 2.26 37.26
C GLU A 26 34.03 3.77 37.49
N ALA A 27 34.72 4.57 36.66
CA ALA A 27 34.61 6.02 36.68
C ALA A 27 33.23 6.55 36.26
N ILE A 28 32.45 5.77 35.51
CA ILE A 28 31.09 6.13 35.07
C ILE A 28 30.04 5.55 35.99
N LEU A 29 30.16 4.27 36.36
CA LEU A 29 29.26 3.63 37.32
C LEU A 29 29.93 2.50 38.11
N PRO A 30 29.43 2.19 39.32
CA PRO A 30 29.88 1.03 40.07
C PRO A 30 29.72 -0.28 39.29
N TRP A 31 30.70 -1.17 39.40
CA TRP A 31 30.70 -2.45 38.67
C TRP A 31 29.45 -3.30 38.92
N THR A 32 28.93 -3.30 40.14
CA THR A 32 27.70 -4.02 40.52
C THR A 32 26.49 -3.50 39.74
N THR A 33 26.32 -2.18 39.67
CA THR A 33 25.24 -1.53 38.91
C THR A 33 25.39 -1.75 37.40
N PHE A 34 26.62 -1.91 36.89
CA PHE A 34 26.85 -2.29 35.50
C PHE A 34 26.34 -3.71 35.20
N VAL A 35 26.65 -4.68 36.06
CA VAL A 35 26.14 -6.05 35.93
C VAL A 35 24.61 -6.09 35.94
N ASP A 36 23.99 -5.37 36.88
CA ASP A 36 22.52 -5.27 36.96
C ASP A 36 21.93 -4.63 35.68
N SER A 37 22.57 -3.57 35.17
CA SER A 37 22.12 -2.93 33.94
C SER A 37 22.23 -3.87 32.73
N VAL A 38 23.31 -4.66 32.63
CA VAL A 38 23.48 -5.62 31.53
C VAL A 38 22.40 -6.70 31.60
N ALA A 39 22.07 -7.20 32.80
CA ALA A 39 20.97 -8.15 32.98
C ALA A 39 19.61 -7.57 32.59
N GLU A 40 19.33 -6.31 32.94
CA GLU A 40 18.12 -5.59 32.53
C GLU A 40 18.09 -5.38 31.00
N ALA A 41 19.22 -5.00 30.41
CA ALA A 41 19.33 -4.86 28.97
C ALA A 41 19.21 -6.19 28.24
N GLU A 42 19.66 -7.31 28.80
CA GLU A 42 19.42 -8.65 28.23
C GLU A 42 17.94 -9.04 28.28
N GLN A 43 17.21 -8.64 29.33
CA GLN A 43 15.77 -8.85 29.41
C GLN A 43 15.00 -8.00 28.38
N LEU A 44 15.46 -6.76 28.14
CA LEU A 44 14.85 -5.84 27.17
C LEU A 44 15.29 -6.10 25.74
N ALA A 45 16.55 -6.51 25.54
CA ALA A 45 17.10 -6.87 24.25
C ALA A 45 16.42 -8.15 23.80
N HIS A 46 15.49 -8.00 22.89
CA HIS A 46 14.91 -9.13 22.20
C HIS A 46 16.05 -9.90 21.51
N PRO A 47 15.98 -11.25 21.42
CA PRO A 47 16.99 -12.04 20.72
C PRO A 47 17.28 -11.42 19.35
N LEU A 48 18.55 -11.41 18.92
CA LEU A 48 18.96 -10.93 17.59
C LEU A 48 18.19 -11.59 16.43
N ARG A 49 17.52 -12.72 16.71
CA ARG A 49 16.55 -13.42 15.84
C ARG A 49 15.15 -13.36 16.42
N PHE A 50 14.66 -12.17 16.72
CA PHE A 50 13.27 -12.00 17.13
C PHE A 50 12.36 -12.26 15.93
N ASP A 51 11.42 -13.19 16.05
CA ASP A 51 10.40 -13.40 15.03
C ASP A 51 9.13 -12.62 15.39
N PRO A 52 8.81 -11.54 14.66
CA PRO A 52 7.60 -10.77 14.93
C PRO A 52 6.31 -11.58 14.77
N LEU A 53 6.32 -12.67 14.00
CA LEU A 53 5.13 -13.51 13.83
C LEU A 53 4.74 -14.23 15.12
N ALA A 54 5.71 -14.61 15.95
CA ALA A 54 5.44 -15.24 17.24
C ALA A 54 4.59 -14.34 18.17
N LEU A 55 4.74 -13.01 18.05
CA LEU A 55 3.91 -12.07 18.82
C LEU A 55 2.46 -12.03 18.34
N LEU A 56 2.17 -12.37 17.09
CA LEU A 56 0.82 -12.25 16.54
C LEU A 56 -0.19 -13.16 17.25
N ALA A 57 0.29 -14.25 17.85
CA ALA A 57 -0.54 -15.09 18.73
C ALA A 57 -1.19 -14.29 19.88
N THR A 58 -0.50 -13.28 20.42
CA THR A 58 -1.06 -12.42 21.49
C THR A 58 -2.23 -11.56 20.99
N ALA A 59 -2.23 -11.19 19.70
CA ALA A 59 -3.29 -10.42 19.08
C ALA A 59 -4.46 -11.29 18.58
N PHE A 60 -4.29 -12.61 18.53
CA PHE A 60 -5.29 -13.54 18.00
C PHE A 60 -6.69 -13.36 18.59
N PRO A 61 -6.89 -13.25 19.92
CA PRO A 61 -8.23 -13.07 20.49
C PRO A 61 -8.94 -11.79 19.99
N ARG A 62 -8.17 -10.73 19.70
CA ARG A 62 -8.71 -9.47 19.18
C ARG A 62 -9.17 -9.63 17.73
N VAL A 63 -8.39 -10.34 16.91
CA VAL A 63 -8.73 -10.63 15.51
C VAL A 63 -9.94 -11.57 15.44
N ARG A 64 -9.94 -12.61 16.29
CA ARG A 64 -10.98 -13.62 16.36
C ARG A 64 -12.37 -13.07 16.68
N ARG A 65 -12.45 -11.92 17.36
CA ARG A 65 -13.73 -11.23 17.63
C ARG A 65 -14.45 -10.76 16.37
N TYR A 66 -13.71 -10.41 15.32
CA TYR A 66 -14.25 -9.83 14.09
C TYR A 66 -14.18 -10.79 12.90
N ALA A 67 -13.25 -11.74 12.93
CA ALA A 67 -13.01 -12.66 11.81
C ALA A 67 -14.26 -13.46 11.39
N PRO A 68 -15.06 -14.08 12.28
CA PRO A 68 -16.27 -14.80 11.89
C PRO A 68 -17.27 -13.91 11.15
N THR A 69 -17.60 -12.76 11.74
CA THR A 69 -18.55 -11.81 11.15
C THR A 69 -18.08 -11.31 9.80
N LEU A 70 -16.78 -11.04 9.65
CA LEU A 70 -16.19 -10.64 8.37
C LEU A 70 -16.38 -11.72 7.31
N LEU A 71 -16.03 -12.97 7.63
CA LEU A 71 -16.11 -14.09 6.68
C LEU A 71 -17.55 -14.44 6.28
N ASP A 72 -18.52 -14.22 7.17
CA ASP A 72 -19.94 -14.47 6.89
C ASP A 72 -20.61 -13.33 6.14
N SER A 73 -20.16 -12.09 6.38
CA SER A 73 -20.76 -10.89 5.76
C SER A 73 -20.35 -10.67 4.30
N PHE A 74 -19.22 -11.21 3.86
CA PHE A 74 -18.66 -10.93 2.54
C PHE A 74 -18.53 -12.20 1.69
N GLU A 75 -18.98 -12.10 0.45
CA GLU A 75 -18.72 -13.09 -0.59
C GLU A 75 -17.44 -12.73 -1.35
N PHE A 76 -16.40 -13.54 -1.14
CA PHE A 76 -15.11 -13.38 -1.80
C PHE A 76 -15.08 -14.15 -3.13
N GLN A 77 -14.78 -13.43 -4.20
CA GLN A 77 -14.50 -13.98 -5.53
C GLN A 77 -12.99 -13.96 -5.78
N LYS A 78 -12.52 -14.77 -6.74
CA LYS A 78 -11.10 -15.12 -6.85
C LYS A 78 -10.64 -15.37 -8.28
N THR A 79 -9.36 -15.11 -8.51
CA THR A 79 -8.60 -15.66 -9.63
C THR A 79 -8.23 -17.13 -9.36
N ALA A 80 -7.96 -17.91 -10.41
CA ALA A 80 -7.59 -19.33 -10.31
C ALA A 80 -6.40 -19.60 -9.35
N SER A 81 -5.46 -18.66 -9.25
CA SER A 81 -4.29 -18.74 -8.35
C SER A 81 -4.64 -18.69 -6.86
N CYS A 82 -5.83 -18.17 -6.50
CA CYS A 82 -6.27 -17.99 -5.12
C CYS A 82 -7.31 -19.03 -4.68
N GLN A 83 -7.46 -20.13 -5.42
CA GLN A 83 -8.37 -21.22 -5.09
C GLN A 83 -8.10 -21.78 -3.68
N SER A 84 -6.85 -22.16 -3.40
CA SER A 84 -6.41 -22.73 -2.12
C SER A 84 -6.72 -21.82 -0.92
N LEU A 85 -6.56 -20.50 -1.08
CA LEU A 85 -6.89 -19.52 -0.04
C LEU A 85 -8.39 -19.53 0.28
N ILE A 86 -9.23 -19.55 -0.74
CA ILE A 86 -10.69 -19.47 -0.56
C ILE A 86 -11.24 -20.77 0.00
N ASP A 87 -10.63 -21.91 -0.34
CA ASP A 87 -10.95 -23.20 0.26
C ASP A 87 -10.57 -23.18 1.77
N GLY A 88 -9.43 -22.57 2.12
CA GLY A 88 -9.04 -22.35 3.51
C GLY A 88 -9.97 -21.42 4.28
N LEU A 89 -10.44 -20.34 3.65
CA LEU A 89 -11.42 -19.42 4.25
C LEU A 89 -12.80 -20.10 4.42
N SER A 90 -13.20 -20.95 3.47
CA SER A 90 -14.44 -21.74 3.57
C SER A 90 -14.36 -22.74 4.73
N LEU A 91 -13.22 -23.41 4.88
CA LEU A 91 -12.95 -24.27 6.04
C LEU A 91 -13.00 -23.49 7.36
N LEU A 92 -12.47 -22.27 7.41
CA LEU A 92 -12.59 -21.40 8.59
C LEU A 92 -14.05 -20.99 8.87
N ARG A 93 -14.87 -20.72 7.84
CA ARG A 93 -16.31 -20.46 8.01
C ARG A 93 -17.03 -21.66 8.58
N GLU A 94 -16.74 -22.86 8.08
CA GLU A 94 -17.31 -24.10 8.60
C GLU A 94 -16.92 -24.36 10.06
N LEU A 95 -15.66 -24.08 10.43
CA LEU A 95 -15.17 -24.16 11.81
C LEU A 95 -15.85 -23.14 12.73
N ASN A 96 -16.24 -21.97 12.21
CA ASN A 96 -16.94 -20.95 12.98
C ASN A 96 -18.41 -21.31 13.21
N ALA A 97 -19.05 -21.88 12.20
CA ALA A 97 -20.47 -22.24 12.24
C ALA A 97 -20.73 -23.57 12.98
N SER A 98 -19.79 -24.50 12.92
CA SER A 98 -19.97 -25.86 13.43
C SER A 98 -19.34 -26.04 14.81
N GLU A 99 -20.13 -26.45 15.80
CA GLU A 99 -19.59 -26.90 17.10
C GLU A 99 -18.84 -28.25 17.00
N ARG A 100 -18.97 -28.95 15.86
CA ARG A 100 -18.47 -30.31 15.63
C ARG A 100 -16.97 -30.36 15.29
N LEU A 101 -16.44 -29.35 14.60
CA LEU A 101 -15.04 -29.28 14.20
C LEU A 101 -14.29 -28.32 15.13
N LYS A 102 -13.72 -28.85 16.21
CA LYS A 102 -12.94 -28.06 17.18
C LYS A 102 -11.48 -27.82 16.75
N ARG A 103 -11.01 -28.51 15.71
CA ARG A 103 -9.63 -28.41 15.20
C ARG A 103 -9.63 -28.46 13.68
N ILE A 104 -8.61 -27.82 13.10
CA ILE A 104 -8.34 -27.86 11.67
C ILE A 104 -7.94 -29.31 11.29
N PRO A 105 -8.61 -29.92 10.28
CA PRO A 105 -8.22 -31.21 9.71
C PRO A 105 -6.79 -31.19 9.16
N ARG A 106 -6.12 -32.36 9.14
CA ARG A 106 -4.79 -32.48 8.52
C ARG A 106 -4.79 -32.27 7.00
N ASP A 107 -5.94 -32.44 6.37
CA ASP A 107 -6.17 -32.25 4.94
C ASP A 107 -6.56 -30.80 4.58
N ALA A 108 -6.31 -29.85 5.49
CA ALA A 108 -6.61 -28.46 5.22
C ALA A 108 -5.69 -27.91 4.11
N PRO A 109 -6.18 -26.97 3.28
CA PRO A 109 -5.37 -26.38 2.23
C PRO A 109 -4.22 -25.58 2.84
N ILE A 110 -3.00 -25.87 2.38
CA ILE A 110 -1.76 -25.25 2.87
C ILE A 110 -0.99 -24.49 1.78
N GLU A 111 -1.39 -24.61 0.50
CA GLU A 111 -0.62 -24.04 -0.63
C GLU A 111 -0.57 -22.50 -0.61
N PHE A 112 -1.53 -21.84 0.04
CA PHE A 112 -1.52 -20.38 0.18
C PHE A 112 -0.59 -19.87 1.29
N ILE A 113 -0.02 -20.76 2.12
CA ILE A 113 0.86 -20.40 3.23
C ILE A 113 2.23 -20.02 2.68
N SER A 114 2.69 -18.79 2.99
CA SER A 114 4.04 -18.38 2.56
C SER A 114 5.12 -19.08 3.40
N PRO A 115 6.36 -19.24 2.89
CA PRO A 115 7.48 -19.85 3.62
C PRO A 115 7.78 -19.19 4.98
N ARG A 116 7.41 -17.92 5.15
CA ARG A 116 7.58 -17.19 6.41
C ARG A 116 6.63 -17.66 7.51
N TRP A 117 5.42 -18.08 7.14
CA TRP A 117 4.38 -18.53 8.07
C TRP A 117 4.46 -20.03 8.36
N GLU A 118 5.04 -20.81 7.43
CA GLU A 118 5.15 -22.27 7.51
C GLU A 118 5.68 -22.79 8.87
N PRO A 119 6.75 -22.22 9.47
CA PRO A 119 7.28 -22.72 10.75
C PRO A 119 6.33 -22.52 11.95
N HIS A 120 5.37 -21.60 11.83
CA HIS A 120 4.40 -21.29 12.90
C HIS A 120 3.07 -22.00 12.68
N VAL A 121 2.67 -22.19 11.43
CA VAL A 121 1.42 -22.86 11.09
C VAL A 121 1.57 -24.38 11.17
N LEU A 122 2.69 -24.92 10.67
CA LEU A 122 2.97 -26.35 10.68
C LEU A 122 3.85 -26.70 11.87
N THR A 123 3.29 -27.42 12.83
CA THR A 123 4.06 -28.00 13.92
C THR A 123 4.96 -29.12 13.37
N LYS A 124 6.12 -29.36 13.99
CA LYS A 124 7.05 -30.47 13.64
C LYS A 124 6.39 -31.86 13.59
N THR A 125 5.23 -32.02 14.21
CA THR A 125 4.42 -33.25 14.25
C THR A 125 3.42 -33.37 13.10
N GLY A 126 3.39 -32.41 12.17
CA GLY A 126 2.40 -32.33 11.09
C GLY A 126 1.01 -31.88 11.54
N ALA A 127 0.89 -31.34 12.75
CA ALA A 127 -0.34 -30.71 13.24
C ALA A 127 -0.38 -29.23 12.85
N ILE A 128 -1.55 -28.75 12.45
CA ILE A 128 -1.78 -27.34 12.08
C ILE A 128 -2.17 -26.57 13.35
N ASP A 129 -1.43 -25.50 13.65
CA ASP A 129 -1.80 -24.56 14.70
C ASP A 129 -2.93 -23.67 14.19
N GLN A 130 -4.11 -23.77 14.83
CA GLN A 130 -5.32 -23.07 14.39
C GLN A 130 -5.21 -21.54 14.47
N PRO A 131 -4.80 -20.93 15.60
CA PRO A 131 -4.52 -19.51 15.68
C PRO A 131 -3.63 -18.98 14.56
N PHE A 132 -2.50 -19.65 14.30
CA PHE A 132 -1.57 -19.21 13.27
C PHE A 132 -2.12 -19.42 11.85
N TYR A 133 -2.86 -20.50 11.61
CA TYR A 133 -3.52 -20.74 10.33
C TYR A 133 -4.56 -19.65 10.01
N GLU A 134 -5.41 -19.30 10.98
CA GLU A 134 -6.43 -18.26 10.79
C GLU A 134 -5.79 -16.88 10.58
N LEU A 135 -4.77 -16.53 11.37
CA LEU A 135 -4.00 -15.29 11.16
C LEU A 135 -3.31 -15.25 9.80
N CYS A 136 -2.73 -16.38 9.38
CA CYS A 136 -2.10 -16.50 8.07
C CYS A 136 -3.14 -16.28 6.96
N ALA A 137 -4.27 -17.00 6.99
CA ALA A 137 -5.34 -16.89 5.99
C ALA A 137 -5.88 -15.45 5.88
N LEU A 138 -6.12 -14.78 7.01
CA LEU A 138 -6.58 -13.39 7.02
C LEU A 138 -5.51 -12.42 6.53
N SER A 139 -4.23 -12.67 6.83
CA SER A 139 -3.13 -11.85 6.32
C SER A 139 -2.98 -11.99 4.81
N THR A 140 -3.06 -13.22 4.29
CA THR A 140 -3.00 -13.50 2.86
C THR A 140 -4.22 -12.91 2.15
N LEU A 141 -5.42 -13.00 2.73
CA LEU A 141 -6.61 -12.35 2.19
C LEU A 141 -6.42 -10.84 2.03
N ARG A 142 -5.92 -10.16 3.07
CA ARG A 142 -5.61 -8.72 3.00
C ARG A 142 -4.62 -8.41 1.88
N ASP A 143 -3.59 -9.23 1.74
CA ASP A 143 -2.53 -9.02 0.76
C ASP A 143 -2.99 -9.32 -0.68
N ARG A 144 -3.99 -10.18 -0.87
CA ARG A 144 -4.62 -10.49 -2.18
C ARG A 144 -5.77 -9.56 -2.58
N LEU A 145 -6.42 -8.91 -1.61
CA LEU A 145 -7.46 -7.90 -1.87
C LEU A 145 -6.89 -6.62 -2.52
N ARG A 146 -5.66 -6.22 -2.17
CA ARG A 146 -5.02 -5.02 -2.73
C ARG A 146 -4.71 -5.11 -4.23
N PRO A 147 -4.09 -6.18 -4.74
CA PRO A 147 -3.82 -6.35 -6.16
C PRO A 147 -5.07 -6.72 -6.97
N GLY A 148 -6.16 -7.14 -6.33
CA GLY A 148 -7.39 -7.59 -7.00
C GLY A 148 -7.40 -9.07 -7.40
N ASP A 149 -6.46 -9.87 -6.88
CA ASP A 149 -6.46 -11.34 -7.03
C ASP A 149 -7.69 -11.99 -6.37
N VAL A 150 -8.17 -11.33 -5.31
CA VAL A 150 -9.42 -11.62 -4.61
C VAL A 150 -10.22 -10.32 -4.57
N TRP A 151 -11.52 -10.40 -4.81
CA TRP A 151 -12.42 -9.24 -4.79
C TRP A 151 -13.72 -9.58 -4.07
N VAL A 152 -14.46 -8.53 -3.68
CA VAL A 152 -15.71 -8.68 -2.94
C VAL A 152 -16.86 -8.23 -3.83
N ALA A 153 -17.84 -9.10 -4.01
CA ALA A 153 -19.03 -8.78 -4.79
C ALA A 153 -19.73 -7.53 -4.24
N GLY A 154 -20.03 -6.56 -5.11
CA GLY A 154 -20.69 -5.31 -4.72
C GLY A 154 -19.79 -4.26 -4.05
N SER A 155 -18.51 -4.56 -3.82
CA SER A 155 -17.55 -3.55 -3.36
C SER A 155 -17.26 -2.52 -4.44
N ARG A 156 -16.95 -1.28 -4.06
CA ARG A 156 -16.44 -0.24 -4.98
C ARG A 156 -14.92 -0.17 -5.02
N GLN A 157 -14.28 -0.50 -3.89
CA GLN A 157 -12.84 -0.39 -3.72
C GLN A 157 -12.11 -1.69 -4.06
N TYR A 158 -12.76 -2.84 -3.82
CA TYR A 158 -12.21 -4.17 -4.04
C TYR A 158 -13.04 -4.90 -5.10
N ARG A 159 -13.05 -4.35 -6.32
CA ARG A 159 -13.73 -4.94 -7.50
C ARG A 159 -12.79 -5.85 -8.28
N ALA A 160 -13.38 -6.71 -9.11
CA ALA A 160 -12.63 -7.45 -10.12
C ALA A 160 -11.83 -6.47 -10.99
N PHE A 161 -10.59 -6.83 -11.33
CA PHE A 161 -9.76 -5.99 -12.19
C PHE A 161 -10.45 -5.72 -13.55
N ASP A 162 -11.11 -6.73 -14.10
CA ASP A 162 -11.81 -6.65 -15.39
C ASP A 162 -12.95 -5.64 -15.40
N GLU A 163 -13.57 -5.33 -14.25
CA GLU A 163 -14.62 -4.31 -14.15
C GLU A 163 -14.09 -2.88 -14.28
N TYR A 164 -12.78 -2.66 -14.07
CA TYR A 164 -12.15 -1.37 -14.34
C TYR A 164 -11.83 -1.19 -15.83
N LEU A 165 -11.79 -2.29 -16.59
CA LEU A 165 -11.54 -2.26 -18.01
C LEU A 165 -12.83 -1.95 -18.76
N LEU A 166 -12.67 -1.28 -19.90
CA LEU A 166 -13.79 -1.12 -20.81
C LEU A 166 -14.18 -2.50 -21.35
N PRO A 167 -15.47 -2.90 -21.31
CA PRO A 167 -15.89 -4.17 -21.88
C PRO A 167 -15.41 -4.29 -23.33
N GLN A 168 -14.90 -5.47 -23.69
CA GLN A 168 -14.39 -5.73 -25.03
C GLN A 168 -15.34 -5.30 -26.17
N PRO A 169 -16.67 -5.51 -26.10
CA PRO A 169 -17.57 -5.04 -27.16
C PRO A 169 -17.59 -3.50 -27.27
N ASP A 170 -17.62 -2.80 -26.14
CA ASP A 170 -17.63 -1.34 -26.09
C ASP A 170 -16.30 -0.77 -26.59
N TRP A 171 -15.20 -1.42 -26.22
CA TRP A 171 -13.87 -1.06 -26.73
C TRP A 171 -13.79 -1.22 -28.24
N GLN A 172 -14.33 -2.31 -28.79
CA GLN A 172 -14.39 -2.51 -30.24
C GLN A 172 -15.24 -1.46 -30.94
N ALA A 173 -16.38 -1.06 -30.35
CA ALA A 173 -17.24 -0.02 -30.88
C ALA A 173 -16.51 1.35 -30.90
N ILE A 174 -15.86 1.70 -29.80
CA ILE A 174 -15.06 2.91 -29.67
C ILE A 174 -13.88 2.91 -30.65
N ARG A 175 -13.16 1.80 -30.76
CA ARG A 175 -12.04 1.65 -31.70
C ARG A 175 -12.47 1.81 -33.16
N LYS A 176 -13.69 1.38 -33.50
CA LYS A 176 -14.30 1.60 -34.83
C LYS A 176 -14.74 3.05 -35.05
N ALA A 177 -15.17 3.75 -34.00
CA ALA A 177 -15.63 5.14 -34.07
C ALA A 177 -14.50 6.17 -34.23
N GLY A 178 -13.25 5.81 -33.89
CA GLY A 178 -12.06 6.65 -34.07
C GLY A 178 -11.15 6.64 -32.84
N PRO A 179 -9.90 7.15 -32.94
CA PRO A 179 -8.95 7.04 -31.84
C PRO A 179 -9.44 7.82 -30.63
N VAL A 180 -9.68 7.10 -29.53
CA VAL A 180 -9.95 7.71 -28.22
C VAL A 180 -8.63 8.09 -27.58
N GLY A 181 -8.44 9.39 -27.39
CA GLY A 181 -7.35 9.93 -26.57
C GLY A 181 -6.06 10.30 -27.30
N GLY A 182 -6.10 10.60 -28.61
CA GLY A 182 -4.98 11.23 -29.30
C GLY A 182 -5.49 12.38 -30.16
N ASN A 183 -4.91 13.56 -30.01
CA ASN A 183 -5.14 14.66 -30.94
C ASN A 183 -4.98 14.12 -32.37
N ARG A 184 -5.95 14.33 -33.26
CA ARG A 184 -6.01 13.68 -34.60
C ARG A 184 -4.69 13.81 -35.40
N ASP A 185 -3.90 14.83 -35.08
CA ASP A 185 -2.60 15.12 -35.69
C ASP A 185 -1.50 14.11 -35.32
N GLU A 186 -1.49 13.56 -34.11
CA GLU A 186 -0.43 12.62 -33.67
C GLU A 186 -0.54 11.25 -34.34
N VAL A 187 -1.78 10.76 -34.52
CA VAL A 187 -2.05 9.51 -35.25
C VAL A 187 -1.67 9.68 -36.74
N HIS A 188 -1.95 10.84 -37.33
CA HIS A 188 -1.48 11.18 -38.67
C HIS A 188 0.05 11.27 -38.75
N HIS A 189 0.71 11.78 -37.72
CA HIS A 189 2.17 11.88 -37.67
C HIS A 189 2.86 10.50 -37.55
N ALA A 190 2.31 9.62 -36.72
CA ALA A 190 2.79 8.24 -36.55
C ALA A 190 2.61 7.42 -37.83
N SER A 191 1.44 7.51 -38.48
CA SER A 191 1.20 6.84 -39.77
C SER A 191 2.13 7.36 -40.88
N ARG A 192 2.38 8.68 -40.94
CA ARG A 192 3.34 9.25 -41.91
C ARG A 192 4.77 8.75 -41.68
N ARG A 193 5.22 8.65 -40.42
CA ARG A 193 6.54 8.08 -40.08
C ARG A 193 6.66 6.60 -40.45
N ALA A 194 5.63 5.81 -40.19
CA ALA A 194 5.59 4.40 -40.57
C ALA A 194 5.71 4.23 -42.10
N THR A 195 4.97 5.00 -42.90
CA THR A 195 5.12 4.99 -44.37
C THR A 195 6.50 5.47 -44.84
N ARG A 196 7.12 6.43 -44.15
CA ARG A 196 8.45 6.95 -44.49
C ARG A 196 9.55 5.93 -44.17
N HIS A 197 9.40 5.16 -43.09
CA HIS A 197 10.34 4.09 -42.72
C HIS A 197 10.14 2.82 -43.57
N GLY A 198 8.90 2.51 -43.99
CA GLY A 198 8.63 1.45 -44.97
C GLY A 198 9.33 1.70 -46.30
N ARG A 199 9.16 2.90 -46.87
CA ARG A 199 9.85 3.30 -48.11
C ARG A 199 11.38 3.27 -47.99
N SER A 200 11.93 3.73 -46.86
CA SER A 200 13.39 3.67 -46.62
C SER A 200 13.93 2.24 -46.46
N ARG A 201 13.10 1.26 -46.05
CA ARG A 201 13.48 -0.16 -46.00
C ARG A 201 13.40 -0.81 -47.38
N ASP A 202 12.40 -0.46 -48.18
CA ASP A 202 12.26 -0.96 -49.56
C ASP A 202 13.40 -0.44 -50.47
N GLU A 203 13.86 0.80 -50.24
CA GLU A 203 14.99 1.39 -50.97
C GLU A 203 16.35 0.74 -50.60
N LYS A 204 16.48 0.22 -49.38
CA LYS A 204 17.70 -0.47 -48.88
C LYS A 204 17.63 -2.01 -48.98
N GLY A 205 16.45 -2.58 -49.22
CA GLY A 205 16.20 -4.02 -49.26
C GLY A 205 16.53 -4.70 -50.61
N ARG A 206 17.06 -3.97 -51.59
CA ARG A 206 17.43 -4.49 -52.92
C ARG A 206 18.86 -5.06 -53.01
N GLN A 207 19.43 -5.54 -51.90
CA GLN A 207 20.64 -6.36 -51.92
C GLN A 207 20.25 -7.81 -51.62
N PRO A 208 20.58 -8.79 -52.50
CA PRO A 208 20.17 -10.17 -52.31
C PRO A 208 20.81 -10.74 -51.04
N ALA A 209 19.96 -11.30 -50.19
CA ALA A 209 20.32 -11.95 -48.94
C ALA A 209 21.28 -13.12 -49.20
N ARG A 210 22.49 -13.04 -48.65
CA ARG A 210 23.30 -14.25 -48.39
C ARG A 210 22.77 -14.86 -47.10
N GLU A 211 22.26 -16.08 -47.20
CA GLU A 211 21.89 -16.92 -46.07
C GLU A 211 23.09 -17.06 -45.11
N GLN A 212 22.99 -16.42 -43.96
CA GLN A 212 23.71 -16.83 -42.77
C GLN A 212 22.67 -17.27 -41.75
N SER A 213 22.67 -18.57 -41.51
CA SER A 213 21.95 -19.28 -40.47
C SER A 213 22.09 -18.56 -39.12
N ILE A 214 20.98 -18.03 -38.62
CA ILE A 214 20.90 -17.44 -37.28
C ILE A 214 20.77 -18.60 -36.30
N ALA A 215 21.87 -18.93 -35.62
CA ALA A 215 21.87 -19.82 -34.48
C ALA A 215 20.92 -19.27 -33.41
N ARG A 216 20.09 -20.17 -32.87
CA ARG A 216 19.00 -19.86 -31.95
C ARG A 216 19.50 -19.94 -30.51
N ASP A 217 20.28 -18.94 -30.09
CA ASP A 217 20.53 -18.70 -28.67
C ASP A 217 19.36 -17.89 -28.08
N PRO A 218 18.85 -18.21 -26.88
CA PRO A 218 17.78 -17.44 -26.26
C PRO A 218 18.35 -16.06 -25.84
N PRO A 219 17.67 -14.95 -26.17
CA PRO A 219 18.13 -13.65 -25.70
C PRO A 219 17.92 -13.57 -24.19
N ALA A 220 19.03 -13.44 -23.46
CA ALA A 220 19.00 -12.88 -22.13
C ALA A 220 18.54 -11.41 -22.26
N GLU A 221 17.54 -11.05 -21.47
CA GLU A 221 16.93 -9.72 -21.38
C GLU A 221 15.95 -9.37 -22.50
N TRP A 222 14.70 -9.20 -22.11
CA TRP A 222 13.62 -8.66 -22.93
C TRP A 222 13.80 -7.14 -23.01
N PRO A 223 14.19 -6.53 -24.16
CA PRO A 223 14.38 -5.09 -24.24
C PRO A 223 13.03 -4.45 -24.60
N LEU A 224 12.05 -4.56 -23.71
CA LEU A 224 10.82 -3.76 -23.75
C LEU A 224 10.72 -2.93 -22.46
N ALA A 225 11.80 -2.21 -22.17
CA ALA A 225 11.69 -0.98 -21.41
C ALA A 225 11.85 0.15 -22.43
N ASP A 226 10.75 0.53 -23.10
CA ASP A 226 10.74 1.82 -23.77
C ASP A 226 11.11 2.87 -22.70
N PRO A 227 12.20 3.62 -22.86
CA PRO A 227 12.53 4.66 -21.91
C PRO A 227 11.34 5.62 -21.82
N PRO A 228 11.03 6.15 -20.62
CA PRO A 228 9.90 7.05 -20.47
C PRO A 228 9.99 8.14 -21.53
N LEU A 229 8.90 8.34 -22.27
CA LEU A 229 8.82 9.35 -23.33
C LEU A 229 9.30 10.68 -22.75
N ARG A 230 10.50 11.10 -23.15
CA ARG A 230 11.02 12.41 -22.76
C ARG A 230 10.14 13.43 -23.46
N THR A 231 9.47 14.26 -22.68
CA THR A 231 8.63 15.35 -23.18
C THR A 231 9.50 16.24 -24.07
N ALA A 232 9.37 16.07 -25.39
CA ALA A 232 10.06 16.89 -26.37
C ALA A 232 9.25 18.17 -26.57
N VAL A 233 9.23 19.04 -25.56
CA VAL A 233 8.59 20.34 -25.66
C VAL A 233 9.47 21.23 -26.56
N PRO A 234 8.95 21.78 -27.66
CA PRO A 234 9.71 22.75 -28.46
C PRO A 234 10.09 23.97 -27.61
N PRO A 235 11.28 24.57 -27.80
CA PRO A 235 11.73 25.71 -26.99
C PRO A 235 10.79 26.93 -27.10
N GLU A 236 10.08 27.06 -28.22
CA GLU A 236 9.05 28.09 -28.43
C GLU A 236 7.85 27.93 -27.49
N ALA A 237 7.47 26.68 -27.16
CA ALA A 237 6.36 26.38 -26.26
C ALA A 237 6.74 26.59 -24.79
N GLU A 238 8.01 26.35 -24.42
CA GLU A 238 8.53 26.71 -23.10
C GLU A 238 8.53 28.22 -22.88
N GLU A 239 8.96 28.99 -23.88
CA GLU A 239 8.97 30.46 -23.82
C GLU A 239 7.55 31.05 -23.75
N LEU A 240 6.59 30.46 -24.48
CA LEU A 240 5.18 30.83 -24.37
C LEU A 240 4.63 30.50 -22.97
N GLY A 241 4.97 29.32 -22.43
CA GLY A 241 4.61 28.92 -21.08
C GLY A 241 5.14 29.90 -20.04
N ARG A 242 6.41 30.31 -20.14
CA ARG A 242 7.03 31.31 -19.27
C ARG A 242 6.26 32.63 -19.29
N ARG A 243 5.95 33.15 -20.47
CA ARG A 243 5.17 34.40 -20.62
C ARG A 243 3.77 34.27 -20.04
N ALA A 244 3.10 33.12 -20.23
CA ALA A 244 1.80 32.86 -19.63
C ALA A 244 1.86 32.84 -18.10
N TYR A 245 2.88 32.19 -17.51
CA TYR A 245 3.09 32.16 -16.06
C TYR A 245 3.47 33.53 -15.47
N GLU A 246 4.15 34.39 -16.23
CA GLU A 246 4.44 35.77 -15.84
C GLU A 246 3.20 36.67 -15.84
N MET A 247 2.17 36.32 -16.63
CA MET A 247 0.87 37.02 -16.60
C MET A 247 0.00 36.59 -15.42
N LEU A 248 0.28 35.44 -14.79
CA LEU A 248 -0.42 35.03 -13.57
C LEU A 248 0.07 35.85 -12.38
N ARG A 249 -0.87 36.38 -11.59
CA ARG A 249 -0.53 36.97 -10.29
C ARG A 249 -0.13 35.85 -9.33
N TRP A 250 1.09 35.91 -8.83
CA TRP A 250 1.57 34.97 -7.83
C TRP A 250 0.86 35.25 -6.50
N ALA A 251 -0.12 34.42 -6.17
CA ALA A 251 -0.73 34.39 -4.84
C ALA A 251 -0.03 33.30 -4.01
N ARG A 252 0.26 33.58 -2.73
CA ARG A 252 0.69 32.50 -1.83
C ARG A 252 -0.49 31.56 -1.63
N ILE A 253 -0.25 30.26 -1.65
CA ILE A 253 -1.31 29.25 -1.47
C ILE A 253 -2.06 29.49 -0.15
N THR A 254 -1.38 29.98 0.89
CA THR A 254 -2.00 30.36 2.17
C THR A 254 -3.02 31.48 2.01
N ASP A 255 -2.73 32.48 1.19
CA ASP A 255 -3.58 33.66 1.00
C ASP A 255 -4.81 33.26 0.18
N LEU A 256 -4.62 32.43 -0.86
CA LEU A 256 -5.71 31.84 -1.63
C LEU A 256 -6.63 30.98 -0.75
N LEU A 257 -6.05 30.16 0.13
CA LEU A 257 -6.83 29.32 1.05
C LEU A 257 -7.61 30.15 2.06
N VAL A 258 -7.05 31.27 2.55
CA VAL A 258 -7.75 32.21 3.42
C VAL A 258 -8.87 32.92 2.66
N GLU A 259 -8.63 33.39 1.44
CA GLU A 259 -9.65 34.04 0.61
C GLU A 259 -10.82 33.09 0.31
N VAL A 260 -10.53 31.85 -0.08
CA VAL A 260 -11.55 30.81 -0.30
C VAL A 260 -12.28 30.47 1.00
N ASP A 261 -11.58 30.43 2.15
CA ASP A 261 -12.23 30.24 3.45
C ASP A 261 -13.11 31.43 3.85
N GLU A 262 -12.76 32.67 3.51
CA GLU A 262 -13.63 33.84 3.75
C GLU A 262 -14.90 33.77 2.90
N MET A 263 -14.78 33.37 1.63
CA MET A 263 -15.91 33.23 0.71
C MET A 263 -16.83 32.07 1.08
N THR A 264 -16.26 30.91 1.43
CA THR A 264 -17.03 29.67 1.65
C THR A 264 -17.35 29.42 3.13
N ARG A 265 -16.58 30.06 4.03
CA ARG A 265 -16.58 29.84 5.48
C ARG A 265 -16.48 28.36 5.84
N MET A 266 -15.74 27.58 5.05
CA MET A 266 -15.65 26.12 5.18
C MET A 266 -15.06 25.72 6.54
N SER A 267 -14.11 26.50 7.05
CA SER A 267 -13.43 26.23 8.31
C SER A 267 -14.30 26.22 9.56
N ARG A 268 -15.47 26.88 9.54
CA ARG A 268 -16.44 26.88 10.65
C ARG A 268 -16.95 25.47 10.99
N HIS A 269 -16.79 24.53 10.05
CA HIS A 269 -17.22 23.15 10.22
C HIS A 269 -16.09 22.25 10.74
N PHE A 270 -14.89 22.78 10.99
CA PHE A 270 -13.81 22.02 11.60
C PHE A 270 -13.69 22.40 13.08
N THR A 271 -13.76 21.39 13.95
CA THR A 271 -13.63 21.54 15.40
C THR A 271 -12.39 20.81 15.90
N HIS A 272 -11.78 21.29 16.98
CA HIS A 272 -10.60 20.64 17.54
C HIS A 272 -10.94 19.22 18.00
N LEU A 273 -10.12 18.24 17.63
CA LEU A 273 -10.42 16.81 17.83
C LEU A 273 -10.53 16.42 19.32
N GLN A 274 -9.87 17.18 20.21
CA GLN A 274 -9.88 16.93 21.66
C GLN A 274 -10.81 17.86 22.45
N THR A 275 -10.94 19.13 22.06
CA THR A 275 -11.69 20.13 22.84
C THR A 275 -13.05 20.49 22.24
N GLY A 276 -13.30 20.13 20.97
CA GLY A 276 -14.55 20.45 20.28
C GLY A 276 -14.72 21.94 19.95
N GLU A 277 -13.75 22.78 20.31
CA GLU A 277 -13.82 24.22 20.09
C GLU A 277 -13.60 24.60 18.62
N PRO A 278 -14.27 25.66 18.13
CA PRO A 278 -14.03 26.19 16.80
C PRO A 278 -12.65 26.87 16.72
N CYS A 279 -11.98 26.75 15.58
CA CYS A 279 -10.65 27.32 15.39
C CYS A 279 -10.71 28.87 15.35
N SER A 280 -10.01 29.55 16.27
CA SER A 280 -10.20 30.97 16.56
C SER A 280 -9.53 31.95 15.59
N SER A 281 -8.53 31.54 14.80
CA SER A 281 -7.82 32.47 13.89
C SER A 281 -7.69 31.98 12.43
N PRO A 282 -7.93 32.84 11.42
CA PRO A 282 -7.85 32.48 9.99
C PRO A 282 -6.48 31.96 9.54
N ALA A 283 -5.39 32.55 10.03
CA ALA A 283 -4.04 32.15 9.64
C ALA A 283 -3.61 30.81 10.26
N ALA A 284 -4.09 30.47 11.46
CA ALA A 284 -3.80 29.17 12.07
C ALA A 284 -4.59 28.02 11.43
N ARG A 285 -5.69 28.33 10.73
CA ARG A 285 -6.52 27.33 10.01
C ARG A 285 -5.84 26.74 8.77
N CYS A 286 -4.87 27.43 8.18
CA CYS A 286 -4.26 27.05 6.89
C CYS A 286 -2.77 26.68 6.98
N ALA A 287 -2.18 26.63 8.18
CA ALA A 287 -0.76 26.27 8.38
C ALA A 287 -0.55 24.74 8.55
N PRO A 288 0.38 24.11 7.83
CA PRO A 288 0.89 22.76 8.15
C PRO A 288 2.01 22.86 9.21
N PRO A 289 2.15 21.93 10.20
CA PRO A 289 1.89 20.49 10.08
C PRO A 289 1.34 19.79 11.35
N THR A 290 0.35 20.35 12.05
CA THR A 290 -0.40 19.59 13.08
C THR A 290 -1.89 19.85 12.91
N TRP A 291 -2.58 18.93 12.23
CA TRP A 291 -4.03 19.03 11.98
C TRP A 291 -4.79 18.04 12.87
N PRO A 292 -5.04 18.34 14.17
CA PRO A 292 -5.97 17.58 14.99
C PRO A 292 -7.38 18.18 14.88
N TRP A 293 -7.93 18.27 13.65
CA TRP A 293 -9.23 18.91 13.42
C TRP A 293 -10.22 17.93 12.79
N ARG A 294 -11.41 17.81 13.38
CA ARG A 294 -12.50 16.94 12.92
C ARG A 294 -13.49 17.75 12.10
N CYS A 295 -13.79 17.27 10.89
CA CYS A 295 -14.81 17.88 10.04
C CYS A 295 -16.21 17.45 10.51
N THR A 296 -17.09 18.41 10.78
CA THR A 296 -18.48 18.21 11.27
C THR A 296 -19.54 18.50 10.21
N VAL A 297 -19.14 18.73 8.95
CA VAL A 297 -20.09 18.93 7.84
C VAL A 297 -20.93 17.68 7.64
N ARG A 298 -22.24 17.79 7.90
CA ARG A 298 -23.24 16.89 7.35
C ARG A 298 -23.64 17.45 5.99
N TRP A 299 -23.18 16.82 4.91
CA TRP A 299 -23.40 17.30 3.55
C TRP A 299 -24.91 17.35 3.23
N PRO A 300 -25.41 18.45 2.62
CA PRO A 300 -26.78 18.49 2.11
C PRO A 300 -26.95 17.49 0.95
N ALA A 301 -28.14 16.90 0.84
CA ALA A 301 -28.42 15.72 0.00
C ALA A 301 -28.09 15.88 -1.50
N TRP A 302 -28.02 17.12 -2.02
CA TRP A 302 -27.68 17.39 -3.43
C TRP A 302 -26.18 17.34 -3.73
N ALA A 303 -25.32 17.40 -2.72
CA ALA A 303 -23.86 17.31 -2.85
C ALA A 303 -23.32 15.88 -2.57
N VAL A 304 -24.22 14.91 -2.36
CA VAL A 304 -23.87 13.49 -2.23
C VAL A 304 -23.92 12.87 -3.65
N PRO A 305 -22.79 12.39 -4.21
CA PRO A 305 -22.85 11.59 -5.44
C PRO A 305 -23.70 10.36 -5.15
N THR A 306 -24.64 10.04 -6.03
CA THR A 306 -25.79 9.13 -5.91
C THR A 306 -25.45 7.67 -5.53
N GLY A 307 -24.82 7.43 -4.39
CA GLY A 307 -24.31 6.13 -3.98
C GLY A 307 -24.12 5.92 -2.49
N PHE A 308 -24.57 6.86 -1.65
CA PHE A 308 -24.42 6.81 -0.19
C PHE A 308 -25.77 6.95 0.53
N GLN A 309 -26.82 6.28 0.02
CA GLN A 309 -28.03 6.02 0.81
C GLN A 309 -27.94 4.61 1.37
N GLY A 310 -27.57 4.48 2.65
CA GLY A 310 -27.54 3.17 3.30
C GLY A 310 -26.86 3.08 4.66
N LEU A 311 -26.68 4.18 5.40
CA LEU A 311 -26.20 4.13 6.78
C LEU A 311 -26.98 5.13 7.66
N THR A 312 -28.27 4.87 7.84
CA THR A 312 -29.02 5.37 9.01
C THR A 312 -28.92 4.32 10.11
N ALA A 313 -27.96 4.51 11.01
CA ALA A 313 -27.89 3.76 12.26
C ALA A 313 -29.03 4.20 13.18
N ALA A 314 -29.94 3.28 13.48
CA ALA A 314 -30.93 3.41 14.55
C ALA A 314 -30.21 3.48 15.91
N ARG A 315 -30.56 4.47 16.73
CA ARG A 315 -30.25 4.50 18.17
C ARG A 315 -31.27 3.63 18.90
N PRO A 316 -30.88 2.72 19.80
CA PRO A 316 -31.81 2.17 20.79
C PRO A 316 -32.11 3.27 21.82
N GLY A 317 -33.40 3.59 21.97
CA GLY A 317 -33.89 4.50 22.98
C GLY A 317 -33.87 3.83 24.36
N THR A 318 -33.32 4.53 25.34
CA THR A 318 -33.59 4.32 26.76
C THR A 318 -34.83 5.10 27.13
N ALA A 319 -35.89 4.39 27.51
CA ALA A 319 -36.88 4.81 28.48
C ALA A 319 -36.79 3.83 29.66
#